data_AF-A0A9N9IMA9-F1
#
_entry.id   AF-A0A9N9IMA9-F1
#
_cell.length_a   1.000
_cell.length_b   1.000
_cell.length_c   1.000
_cell.angle_alpha   90.00
_cell.angle_beta   90.00
_cell.angle_gamma   90.00
#
_symmetry.space_group_name_H-M   'P 1'
#
loop_
_entity.id
_entity.type
_entity.pdbx_description
1 polymer ?
#
loop_
_entity_poly.entity_id
_entity_poly.type
_entity_poly.pdbx_seq_one_letter_code
_entity_poly.pdbx_strand_id
1 'polypeptide(L)'
;MSLCDKSLTYEKQKDYQQALDSYSYSCDASIFSDDHYLKDLVFIRTQISCNSSIEILYYSSRKSGNYSIFYYCEEREDLVTPSQSLKERFKQIYPLCEGCQENEKEFYTKGEIKTNRHSIK
;
A
#
# COMPACT_ATOMS: atom_id res chain seq x y z
N MET A 1 7.29 4.43 10.32
CA MET A 1 5.89 4.01 10.45
C MET A 1 5.54 4.15 11.92
N SER A 2 5.05 5.32 12.34
CA SER A 2 4.83 5.59 13.76
C SER A 2 3.38 5.25 14.10
N LEU A 3 3.22 4.15 14.84
CA LEU A 3 1.98 3.76 15.51
C LEU A 3 1.62 4.85 16.53
N CYS A 4 0.37 5.30 16.52
CA CYS A 4 -0.12 6.31 17.46
C CYS A 4 -0.35 5.65 18.85
N ASP A 5 0.63 5.78 19.74
CA ASP A 5 0.68 5.80 21.22
C ASP A 5 -0.42 5.17 22.12
N LYS A 6 -1.16 4.16 21.68
CA LYS A 6 -1.78 3.18 22.58
C LYS A 6 -1.36 1.79 22.13
N SER A 7 -0.45 1.15 22.86
CA SER A 7 -0.12 -0.24 22.58
C SER A 7 -1.41 -1.06 22.70
N LEU A 8 -1.85 -1.65 21.60
CA LEU A 8 -2.93 -2.63 21.61
C LEU A 8 -2.49 -3.77 22.54
N THR A 9 -3.40 -4.25 23.39
CA THR A 9 -3.14 -5.46 24.15
C THR A 9 -2.87 -6.63 23.19
N TYR A 10 -2.15 -7.64 23.66
CA TYR A 10 -1.79 -8.81 22.83
C TYR A 10 -2.99 -9.43 22.10
N GLU A 11 -4.13 -9.54 22.79
CA GLU A 11 -5.40 -10.01 22.19
C GLU A 11 -5.86 -9.12 21.06
N LYS A 12 -5.94 -7.80 21.29
CA LYS A 12 -6.36 -6.84 20.26
C LYS A 12 -5.43 -6.82 19.05
N GLN A 13 -4.13 -7.08 19.26
CA GLN A 13 -3.16 -7.20 18.18
C GLN A 13 -3.39 -8.46 17.35
N LYS A 14 -3.72 -9.58 18.01
CA LYS A 14 -4.09 -10.83 17.33
C LYS A 14 -5.39 -10.68 16.54
N ASP A 15 -6.40 -10.06 17.13
CA ASP A 15 -7.70 -9.80 16.49
C ASP A 15 -7.55 -8.85 15.28
N TYR A 16 -6.69 -7.83 15.40
CA TYR A 16 -6.32 -6.97 14.28
C TYR A 16 -5.64 -7.75 13.15
N GLN A 17 -4.68 -8.62 13.47
CA GLN A 17 -4.01 -9.42 12.46
C GLN A 17 -4.98 -10.38 11.75
N GLN A 18 -5.89 -11.01 12.51
CA GLN A 18 -6.91 -11.87 11.94
C GLN A 18 -7.89 -11.10 11.01
N ALA A 19 -8.25 -9.87 11.38
CA ALA A 19 -9.04 -9.00 10.51
C ALA A 19 -8.30 -8.66 9.21
N LEU A 20 -6.99 -8.37 9.28
CA LEU A 20 -6.18 -8.16 8.08
C LEU A 20 -6.09 -9.40 7.19
N ASP A 21 -5.88 -10.58 7.79
CA ASP A 21 -5.75 -11.84 7.05
C ASP A 21 -7.07 -12.22 6.35
N SER A 22 -8.21 -11.93 6.99
CA SER A 22 -9.55 -12.21 6.45
C SER A 22 -10.08 -11.12 5.51
N TYR A 23 -9.59 -9.89 5.60
CA TYR A 23 -10.08 -8.75 4.81
C TYR A 23 -9.88 -8.92 3.30
N SER A 24 -10.98 -9.05 2.55
CA SER A 24 -10.93 -9.03 1.09
C SER A 24 -10.86 -7.57 0.63
N TYR A 25 -9.76 -7.19 -0.01
CA TYR A 25 -9.59 -5.80 -0.42
C TYR A 25 -10.66 -5.38 -1.44
N SER A 26 -11.35 -4.28 -1.14
CA SER A 26 -12.02 -3.44 -2.12
C SER A 26 -11.72 -1.98 -1.82
N CYS A 27 -11.69 -1.15 -2.85
CA CYS A 27 -11.33 0.27 -2.72
C CYS A 27 -12.30 0.99 -1.78
N ASP A 28 -11.75 1.84 -0.91
CA ASP A 28 -12.47 2.56 0.14
C ASP A 28 -13.25 1.68 1.14
N ALA A 29 -13.12 0.35 1.08
CA ALA A 29 -13.71 -0.51 2.08
C ALA A 29 -12.94 -0.45 3.40
N SER A 30 -13.71 -0.54 4.48
CA SER A 30 -13.18 -0.55 5.83
C SER A 30 -12.72 -1.96 6.17
N ILE A 31 -11.55 -2.09 6.81
CA ILE A 31 -11.01 -3.38 7.27
C ILE A 31 -11.93 -4.04 8.29
N PHE A 32 -12.62 -3.22 9.07
CA PHE A 32 -13.58 -3.64 10.06
C PHE A 32 -15.01 -3.34 9.61
N SER A 33 -15.94 -4.19 10.03
CA SER A 33 -17.37 -3.87 9.98
C SER A 33 -17.69 -2.68 10.88
N ASP A 34 -18.83 -2.03 10.62
CA ASP A 34 -19.18 -0.78 11.31
C ASP A 34 -19.34 -0.92 12.82
N ASP A 35 -19.62 -2.13 13.30
CA ASP A 35 -19.88 -2.53 14.68
C ASP A 35 -18.65 -3.15 15.39
N HIS A 36 -17.51 -3.29 14.71
CA HIS A 36 -16.34 -3.93 15.30
C HIS A 36 -15.66 -3.03 16.35
N TYR A 37 -15.47 -3.52 17.57
CA TYR A 37 -14.88 -2.74 18.69
C TYR A 37 -13.46 -2.21 18.42
N LEU A 38 -12.70 -2.82 17.49
CA LEU A 38 -11.39 -2.31 17.07
C LEU A 38 -11.47 -1.10 16.12
N LYS A 39 -12.62 -0.83 15.49
CA LYS A 39 -12.81 0.28 14.55
C LYS A 39 -12.50 1.63 15.18
N ASP A 40 -12.95 1.85 16.43
CA ASP A 40 -12.72 3.10 17.16
C ASP A 40 -11.37 3.12 17.91
N LEU A 41 -10.78 1.95 18.15
CA LEU A 41 -9.51 1.80 18.85
C LEU A 41 -8.30 1.91 17.92
N VAL A 42 -8.45 1.49 16.67
CA VAL A 42 -7.40 1.50 15.67
C VAL A 42 -7.78 2.53 14.62
N PHE A 43 -7.08 3.67 14.62
CA PHE A 43 -7.19 4.64 13.53
C PHE A 43 -6.54 4.05 12.27
N ILE A 44 -7.29 3.23 11.55
CA ILE A 44 -6.84 2.59 10.32
C ILE A 44 -6.85 3.64 9.21
N ARG A 45 -5.70 4.29 9.04
CA ARG A 45 -5.43 5.23 7.94
C ARG A 45 -5.11 4.51 6.62
N THR A 46 -5.74 3.37 6.39
CA THR A 46 -5.66 2.61 5.12
C THR A 46 -7.01 2.58 4.43
N GLN A 47 -7.71 3.73 4.39
CA GLN A 47 -8.54 4.03 3.23
C GLN A 47 -7.59 4.25 2.06
N ILE A 48 -7.32 3.15 1.37
CA ILE A 48 -6.63 3.18 0.08
C ILE A 48 -7.72 3.48 -0.94
N SER A 49 -7.74 4.72 -1.42
CA SER A 49 -8.60 5.11 -2.53
C SER A 49 -7.98 4.61 -3.84
N CYS A 50 -8.80 3.90 -4.61
CA CYS A 50 -8.43 3.53 -5.97
C CYS A 50 -8.88 4.63 -6.91
N ASN A 51 -7.92 5.27 -7.56
CA ASN A 51 -8.20 6.31 -8.56
C ASN A 51 -8.18 5.76 -9.99
N SER A 52 -7.88 4.47 -10.16
CA SER A 52 -7.81 3.80 -11.46
C SER A 52 -8.18 2.32 -11.34
N SER A 53 -8.63 1.71 -12.44
CA SER A 53 -8.98 0.28 -12.49
C SER A 53 -7.79 -0.63 -12.18
N ILE A 54 -6.57 -0.23 -12.59
CA ILE A 54 -5.35 -0.97 -12.30
C ILE A 54 -5.05 -1.04 -10.80
N GLU A 55 -5.44 -0.03 -10.02
CA GLU A 55 -5.28 -0.04 -8.57
C GLU A 55 -6.19 -1.08 -7.91
N ILE A 56 -7.42 -1.23 -8.40
CA ILE A 56 -8.34 -2.28 -7.94
C ILE A 56 -7.70 -3.65 -8.10
N LEU A 57 -7.16 -3.93 -9.29
CA LEU A 57 -6.51 -5.19 -9.60
C LEU A 57 -5.24 -5.39 -8.76
N TYR A 58 -4.39 -4.38 -8.68
CA TYR A 58 -3.13 -4.41 -7.93
C TYR A 58 -3.32 -4.74 -6.44
N TYR A 59 -4.25 -4.07 -5.76
CA TYR A 59 -4.48 -4.32 -4.34
C TYR A 59 -5.19 -5.65 -4.10
N SER A 60 -6.04 -6.10 -5.03
CA SER A 60 -6.69 -7.41 -4.97
C SER A 60 -5.68 -8.55 -5.12
N SER A 61 -4.70 -8.41 -6.03
CA SER A 61 -3.68 -9.46 -6.28
C SER A 61 -2.66 -9.60 -5.16
N ARG A 62 -2.40 -8.54 -4.39
CA ARG A 62 -1.48 -8.57 -3.25
C ARG A 62 -1.86 -9.60 -2.18
N LYS A 63 -3.14 -9.93 -2.06
CA LYS A 63 -3.63 -10.90 -1.08
C LYS A 63 -3.48 -12.36 -1.54
N SER A 64 -3.66 -12.63 -2.84
CA SER A 64 -3.52 -13.99 -3.39
C SER A 64 -2.06 -14.42 -3.61
N GLY A 65 -1.11 -13.52 -3.31
CA GLY A 65 0.33 -13.82 -3.21
C GLY A 65 1.03 -14.15 -4.52
N ASN A 66 0.39 -14.01 -5.69
CA ASN A 66 0.87 -14.74 -6.86
C ASN A 66 0.93 -14.02 -8.21
N TYR A 67 0.65 -12.72 -8.34
CA TYR A 67 0.91 -12.04 -9.62
C TYR A 67 1.37 -10.59 -9.43
N SER A 68 2.57 -10.29 -9.93
CA SER A 68 3.06 -8.92 -10.12
C SER A 68 2.20 -8.25 -11.20
N ILE A 69 1.30 -7.37 -10.78
CA ILE A 69 0.55 -6.52 -11.69
C ILE A 69 1.41 -5.27 -11.92
N PHE A 70 1.91 -5.12 -13.14
CA PHE A 70 2.63 -3.93 -13.55
C PHE A 70 1.65 -2.80 -13.85
N TYR A 71 2.07 -1.56 -13.59
CA TYR A 71 1.15 -0.43 -13.67
C TYR A 71 0.66 -0.14 -15.10
N TYR A 72 1.50 -0.37 -16.11
CA TYR A 72 1.21 0.01 -17.50
C TYR A 72 0.88 -1.17 -18.40
N CYS A 73 1.21 -2.41 -18.00
CA CYS A 73 1.04 -3.59 -18.84
C CYS A 73 0.60 -4.80 -18.01
N GLU A 74 0.07 -5.80 -18.71
CA GLU A 74 -0.32 -7.09 -18.15
C GLU A 74 0.74 -8.18 -18.42
N GLU A 75 1.84 -7.80 -19.07
CA GLU A 75 2.88 -8.71 -19.51
C GLU A 75 3.78 -9.13 -18.35
N ARG A 76 4.16 -10.41 -18.34
CA ARG A 76 5.07 -10.96 -17.34
C ARG A 76 6.49 -10.84 -17.83
N GLU A 77 7.08 -9.71 -17.54
CA GLU A 77 8.51 -9.51 -17.68
C GLU A 77 9.17 -9.34 -16.32
N ASP A 78 10.49 -9.22 -16.33
CA ASP A 78 11.26 -9.05 -15.11
C ASP A 78 10.95 -7.70 -14.43
N LEU A 79 10.93 -7.75 -13.10
CA LEU A 79 10.62 -6.61 -12.24
C LEU A 79 11.81 -5.66 -12.17
N VAL A 80 11.59 -4.41 -12.54
CA VAL A 80 12.58 -3.35 -12.33
C VAL A 80 12.64 -3.04 -10.84
N THR A 81 13.84 -3.02 -10.29
CA THR A 81 14.04 -2.62 -8.89
C THR A 81 14.00 -1.10 -8.76
N PRO A 82 13.06 -0.53 -7.99
CA PRO A 82 13.01 0.92 -7.78
C PRO A 82 14.23 1.40 -7.00
N SER A 83 14.73 2.58 -7.38
CA SER A 83 15.88 3.22 -6.73
C SER A 83 15.60 3.56 -5.26
N GLN A 84 16.67 3.66 -4.47
CA GLN A 84 16.56 4.01 -3.05
C GLN A 84 15.93 5.40 -2.84
N SER A 85 16.26 6.37 -3.70
CA SER A 85 15.70 7.73 -3.64
C SER A 85 14.19 7.76 -3.84
N LEU A 86 13.65 6.90 -4.72
CA LEU A 86 12.20 6.76 -4.90
C LEU A 86 11.55 6.19 -3.64
N LYS A 87 12.15 5.15 -3.04
CA LYS A 87 11.64 4.50 -1.81
C LYS A 87 11.59 5.45 -0.62
N GLU A 88 12.55 6.37 -0.54
CA GLU A 88 12.61 7.38 0.53
C GLU A 88 11.66 8.56 0.28
N ARG A 89 11.35 8.86 -0.98
CA ARG A 89 10.53 10.01 -1.37
C ARG A 89 9.04 9.68 -1.44
N PHE A 90 8.65 8.46 -1.73
CA PHE A 90 7.25 8.10 -1.97
C PHE A 90 6.77 6.98 -1.04
N LYS A 91 5.56 7.13 -0.51
CA LYS A 91 4.92 6.10 0.33
C LYS A 91 4.56 4.85 -0.48
N GLN A 92 4.26 5.03 -1.77
CA GLN A 92 3.89 3.93 -2.64
C GLN A 92 4.53 4.07 -4.02
N ILE A 93 5.09 2.96 -4.48
CA ILE A 93 5.70 2.80 -5.80
C ILE A 93 5.03 1.58 -6.42
N TYR A 94 4.43 1.75 -7.59
CA TYR A 94 3.82 0.65 -8.31
C TYR A 94 4.87 -0.12 -9.11
N PRO A 95 4.75 -1.45 -9.27
CA PRO A 95 5.70 -2.24 -10.03
C PRO A 95 5.82 -1.77 -11.49
N LEU A 96 7.05 -1.79 -12.00
CA LEU A 96 7.40 -1.51 -13.38
C LEU A 96 8.17 -2.73 -13.94
N CYS A 97 7.86 -3.14 -15.16
CA CYS A 97 8.61 -4.19 -15.84
C CYS A 97 9.67 -3.60 -16.79
N GLU A 98 10.65 -4.42 -17.17
CA GLU A 98 11.77 -4.00 -18.04
C GLU A 98 11.28 -3.44 -19.38
N GLY A 99 10.35 -4.09 -20.07
CA GLY A 99 9.82 -3.61 -21.35
C GLY A 99 9.03 -2.31 -21.22
N CYS A 100 8.36 -2.06 -20.09
CA CYS A 100 7.79 -0.73 -19.84
C CYS A 100 8.90 0.31 -19.67
N GLN A 101 9.99 -0.02 -18.96
CA GLN A 101 11.13 0.88 -18.78
C GLN A 101 11.84 1.17 -20.13
N GLU A 102 12.00 0.16 -20.98
CA GLU A 102 12.56 0.31 -22.34
C GLU A 102 11.67 1.19 -23.23
N ASN A 103 10.35 1.12 -23.04
CA ASN A 103 9.36 2.01 -23.66
C ASN A 103 9.24 3.38 -22.95
N GLU A 104 10.31 3.81 -22.27
CA GLU A 104 10.44 5.11 -21.59
C GLU A 104 9.36 5.36 -20.52
N LYS A 105 8.76 4.31 -19.94
CA LYS A 105 7.88 4.46 -18.78
C LYS A 105 8.70 4.56 -17.50
N GLU A 106 8.27 5.46 -16.63
CA GLU A 106 8.80 5.61 -15.28
C GLU A 106 7.87 4.98 -14.25
N PHE A 107 8.42 4.68 -13.06
CA PHE A 107 7.64 4.22 -11.92
C PHE A 107 6.49 5.18 -11.61
N TYR A 108 5.26 4.65 -11.62
CA TYR A 108 4.13 5.39 -11.08
C TYR A 108 4.23 5.42 -9.54
N THR A 109 4.10 6.61 -8.95
CA THR A 109 4.30 6.83 -7.52
C THR A 109 3.13 7.57 -6.89
N LYS A 110 2.88 7.31 -5.60
CA LYS A 110 1.85 7.97 -4.81
C LYS A 110 2.34 8.34 -3.42
N GLY A 111 1.73 9.39 -2.88
CA GLY A 111 1.93 9.82 -1.49
C GLY A 111 3.34 10.30 -1.23
N GLU A 112 3.78 11.36 -1.93
CA GLU A 112 5.08 11.99 -1.68
C GLU A 112 5.26 12.33 -0.19
N ILE A 113 6.39 11.88 0.36
CA ILE A 113 6.78 12.10 1.74
C ILE A 113 7.40 13.49 1.80
N LYS A 114 6.61 14.46 2.24
CA LYS A 114 7.12 15.78 2.59
C LYS A 114 7.99 15.65 3.84
N THR A 115 9.31 15.53 3.67
CA THR A 115 10.24 15.67 4.79
C THR A 115 10.34 17.15 5.12
N ASN A 116 9.82 17.54 6.28
CA ASN A 116 9.98 18.90 6.78
C ASN A 116 11.47 19.05 7.15
N ARG A 117 12.30 19.59 6.25
CA ARG A 117 13.66 19.98 6.59
C ARG A 117 13.55 21.13 7.59
N HIS A 118 13.49 20.82 8.88
CA HIS A 118 13.94 21.77 9.88
C HIS A 118 15.43 21.94 9.63
N SER A 119 15.78 22.97 8.86
CA SER A 119 17.12 23.50 8.80
C SER A 119 17.48 23.96 10.20
N ILE A 120 18.19 23.12 10.94
CA ILE A 120 18.93 23.56 12.12
C ILE A 120 20.02 24.47 11.55
N LYS A 121 19.81 25.77 11.75
CA LYS A 121 20.72 26.84 11.37
C LYS A 121 21.76 27.03 12.46
#